data_AF-D5UQB6-F1
#
_entry.id   AF-D5UQB6-F1
#
_cell.length_a   1.000
_cell.length_b   1.000
_cell.length_c   1.000
_cell.angle_alpha   90.00
_cell.angle_beta   90.00
_cell.angle_gamma   90.00
#
_symmetry.space_group_name_H-M   'P 1'
#
loop_
_entity.id
_entity.type
_entity.pdbx_description
1 polymer ?
#
loop_
_entity_poly.entity_id
_entity_poly.type
_entity_poly.pdbx_seq_one_letter_code
_entity_poly.pdbx_strand_id
1 'polypeptide(L)'
;MSLFSGLISQLTSALRGAETASENLVHVFGGSATEARLRGYEWAVTTLRDAEVSAAQTPVRAVRELRRHNRALSLLGAKTLVDEVVARG
;
A
#
# COMPACT_ATOMS: atom_id res chain seq x y z
N MET A 1 8.44 28.09 20.82
CA MET A 1 8.57 27.14 19.71
C MET A 1 7.23 26.46 19.50
N SER A 2 6.53 26.79 18.41
CA SER A 2 5.12 26.43 18.20
C SER A 2 4.94 24.94 17.85
N LEU A 3 4.34 24.20 18.79
CA LEU A 3 3.91 22.81 18.61
C LEU A 3 2.93 22.62 17.42
N PHE A 4 2.26 23.70 16.99
CA PHE A 4 1.32 23.69 15.85
C PHE A 4 1.98 23.55 14.47
N SER A 5 3.23 23.98 14.30
CA SER A 5 3.90 23.91 12.98
C SER A 5 4.31 22.47 12.63
N GLY A 6 4.70 21.67 13.63
CA GLY A 6 5.05 20.27 13.44
C GLY A 6 3.87 19.41 12.97
N LEU A 7 2.66 19.69 13.48
CA LEU A 7 1.46 18.92 13.15
C LEU A 7 1.04 19.11 11.68
N ILE A 8 1.06 20.36 11.19
CA ILE A 8 0.68 20.68 9.79
C ILE A 8 1.67 20.04 8.80
N SER A 9 2.97 20.05 9.14
CA SER A 9 4.00 19.43 8.30
C SER A 9 3.84 17.90 8.20
N GLN A 10 3.50 17.23 9.31
CA GLN A 10 3.25 15.79 9.29
C GLN A 10 1.99 15.41 8.50
N LEU A 11 0.91 16.18 8.64
CA LEU A 11 -0.33 15.99 7.88
C LEU A 11 -0.10 16.12 6.37
N THR A 12 0.61 17.17 5.95
CA THR A 12 0.88 17.39 4.52
C THR A 12 1.78 16.30 3.92
N SER A 13 2.75 15.79 4.68
CA SER A 13 3.60 14.67 4.25
C SER A 13 2.79 13.38 4.08
N ALA A 14 1.92 13.06 5.05
CA ALA A 14 1.07 11.87 4.99
C ALA A 14 0.09 11.93 3.80
N LEU A 15 -0.48 13.10 3.52
CA LEU A 15 -1.38 13.31 2.38
C LEU A 15 -0.66 13.10 1.04
N ARG A 16 0.55 13.66 0.87
CA ARG A 16 1.36 13.43 -0.34
C ARG A 16 1.72 11.97 -0.52
N GLY A 17 2.04 11.27 0.58
CA GLY A 17 2.30 9.84 0.55
C GLY A 17 1.09 9.03 0.08
N ALA A 18 -0.09 9.35 0.60
CA ALA A 18 -1.34 8.69 0.20
C ALA A 18 -1.68 8.92 -1.28
N GLU A 19 -1.47 10.14 -1.78
CA GLU A 19 -1.66 10.50 -3.19
C GLU A 19 -0.69 9.71 -4.09
N THR A 20 0.61 9.71 -3.76
CA THR A 20 1.64 8.96 -4.50
C THR A 20 1.34 7.45 -4.53
N ALA A 21 0.85 6.89 -3.42
CA ALA A 21 0.45 5.49 -3.37
C ALA A 21 -0.75 5.23 -4.28
N SER A 22 -1.77 6.09 -4.22
CA SER A 22 -2.97 6.01 -5.03
C SER A 22 -2.65 6.08 -6.54
N GLU A 23 -1.82 7.02 -6.95
CA GLU A 23 -1.35 7.15 -8.34
C GLU A 23 -0.62 5.89 -8.81
N ASN A 24 0.27 5.32 -7.97
CA ASN A 24 0.94 4.07 -8.31
C ASN A 24 -0.04 2.89 -8.45
N LEU A 25 -1.04 2.79 -7.58
CA LEU A 25 -2.07 1.76 -7.70
C LEU A 25 -2.90 1.93 -8.97
N VAL A 26 -3.30 3.15 -9.31
CA VAL A 26 -3.99 3.45 -10.58
C VAL A 26 -3.14 3.07 -11.78
N HIS A 27 -1.85 3.39 -11.75
CA HIS A 27 -0.93 3.02 -12.81
C HIS A 27 -0.80 1.49 -12.98
N VAL A 28 -0.77 0.74 -11.88
CA VAL A 28 -0.54 -0.72 -11.88
C VAL A 28 -1.82 -1.51 -12.15
N PHE A 29 -2.96 -1.11 -11.59
CA PHE A 29 -4.22 -1.88 -11.61
C PHE A 29 -5.31 -1.26 -12.50
N GLY A 30 -5.10 -0.03 -12.97
CA GLY A 30 -6.00 0.69 -13.87
C GLY A 30 -7.32 1.14 -13.23
N GLY A 31 -8.09 1.93 -14.00
CA GLY A 31 -9.38 2.46 -13.57
C GLY A 31 -9.27 3.68 -12.67
N SER A 32 -10.33 3.97 -11.93
CA SER A 32 -10.35 4.99 -10.88
C SER A 32 -9.52 4.58 -9.66
N ALA A 33 -9.17 5.54 -8.80
CA ALA A 33 -8.43 5.27 -7.57
C ALA A 33 -9.10 4.22 -6.67
N THR A 34 -10.43 4.27 -6.54
CA THR A 34 -11.19 3.30 -5.74
C THR A 34 -11.16 1.90 -6.36
N GLU A 35 -11.32 1.79 -7.68
CA GLU A 35 -11.25 0.50 -8.38
C GLU A 35 -9.85 -0.10 -8.32
N ALA A 36 -8.82 0.71 -8.56
CA ALA A 36 -7.44 0.30 -8.48
C ALA A 36 -7.06 -0.21 -7.09
N ARG A 37 -7.55 0.47 -6.04
CA ARG A 37 -7.35 0.06 -4.65
C ARG A 37 -8.04 -1.27 -4.34
N LEU A 38 -9.30 -1.45 -4.76
CA LEU A 38 -10.03 -2.70 -4.56
C LEU A 38 -9.35 -3.88 -5.28
N ARG A 39 -9.02 -3.72 -6.56
CA ARG A 39 -8.31 -4.74 -7.34
C ARG A 39 -6.94 -5.05 -6.77
N GLY A 40 -6.21 -4.01 -6.36
CA GLY A 40 -4.91 -4.16 -5.71
C GLY A 40 -5.00 -4.95 -4.40
N TYR A 41 -6.04 -4.71 -3.60
CA TYR A 41 -6.30 -5.48 -2.38
C TYR A 41 -6.60 -6.95 -2.68
N GLU A 42 -7.52 -7.24 -3.59
CA GLU A 42 -7.89 -8.62 -3.98
C GLU A 42 -6.68 -9.39 -4.53
N TRP A 43 -5.89 -8.73 -5.37
CA TRP A 43 -4.64 -9.25 -5.89
C TRP A 43 -3.63 -9.51 -4.77
N ALA A 44 -3.46 -8.59 -3.83
CA ALA A 44 -2.52 -8.74 -2.71
C ALA A 44 -2.90 -9.90 -1.79
N VAL A 45 -4.18 -10.04 -1.45
CA VAL A 45 -4.69 -11.18 -0.65
C VAL A 45 -4.37 -12.50 -1.35
N THR A 46 -4.67 -12.60 -2.65
CA THR A 46 -4.44 -13.82 -3.43
C THR A 46 -2.95 -14.14 -3.51
N THR A 47 -2.13 -13.14 -3.87
CA THR A 47 -0.66 -13.31 -4.01
C THR A 47 0.00 -13.74 -2.72
N LEU A 48 -0.37 -13.14 -1.59
CA LEU A 48 0.21 -13.49 -0.29
C LEU A 48 -0.26 -14.86 0.20
N ARG A 49 -1.52 -15.23 -0.07
CA ARG A 49 -2.04 -16.56 0.22
C ARG A 49 -1.29 -17.62 -0.56
N ASP A 50 -1.12 -17.43 -1.87
CA ASP A 50 -0.45 -18.40 -2.75
C ASP A 50 1.05 -18.52 -2.43
N ALA A 51 1.67 -17.47 -1.90
CA ALA A 51 3.04 -17.48 -1.40
C ALA A 51 3.19 -17.98 0.05
N GLU A 52 2.09 -18.35 0.71
CA GLU A 52 2.03 -18.73 2.13
C GLU A 52 2.68 -17.68 3.06
N VAL A 53 2.47 -16.39 2.76
CA VAL A 53 3.00 -15.27 3.53
C VAL A 53 1.89 -14.57 4.31
N SER A 54 1.99 -14.61 5.65
CA SER A 54 1.11 -13.81 6.50
C SER A 54 1.57 -12.35 6.58
N ALA A 55 0.72 -11.43 6.13
CA ALA A 55 0.92 -9.98 6.24
C ALA A 55 1.04 -9.52 7.70
N ALA A 56 0.21 -10.09 8.59
CA ALA A 56 0.18 -9.72 10.01
C ALA A 56 1.45 -10.18 10.76
N GLN A 57 1.95 -11.38 10.46
CA GLN A 57 3.14 -11.92 11.12
C GLN A 57 4.45 -11.42 10.50
N THR A 58 4.47 -11.22 9.18
CA THR A 58 5.70 -10.89 8.43
C THR A 58 5.50 -9.76 7.42
N PRO A 59 5.13 -8.54 7.86
CA PRO A 59 4.74 -7.44 6.96
C PRO A 59 5.85 -7.03 5.97
N VAL A 60 7.11 -7.03 6.41
CA VAL A 60 8.25 -6.71 5.53
C VAL A 60 8.44 -7.77 4.44
N ARG A 61 8.22 -9.05 4.77
CA ARG A 61 8.26 -10.15 3.80
C ARG A 61 7.09 -10.02 2.82
N ALA A 62 5.89 -9.72 3.30
CA ALA A 62 4.72 -9.50 2.46
C ALA A 62 4.94 -8.37 1.44
N VAL A 63 5.47 -7.22 1.87
CA VAL A 63 5.81 -6.10 0.95
C VAL A 63 6.81 -6.54 -0.12
N ARG A 64 7.86 -7.27 0.30
CA ARG A 64 8.87 -7.80 -0.64
C ARG A 64 8.25 -8.78 -1.63
N GLU A 65 7.32 -9.61 -1.18
CA GLU A 65 6.67 -10.62 -2.01
C GLU A 65 5.75 -9.99 -3.06
N LEU A 66 4.93 -9.01 -2.68
CA LEU A 66 4.11 -8.25 -3.62
C LEU A 66 4.98 -7.59 -4.71
N ARG A 67 6.09 -6.95 -4.31
CA ARG A 67 7.02 -6.32 -5.26
C ARG A 67 7.84 -7.30 -6.10
N ARG A 68 7.93 -8.57 -5.69
CA ARG A 68 8.56 -9.62 -6.51
C ARG A 68 7.62 -10.04 -7.63
N HIS A 69 6.33 -10.18 -7.32
CA HIS A 69 5.29 -10.54 -8.28
C HIS A 69 4.96 -9.41 -9.24
N ASN A 70 4.98 -8.16 -8.78
CA ASN A 70 4.78 -7.01 -9.64
C ASN A 70 5.86 -5.93 -9.40
N ARG A 71 6.81 -5.84 -10.33
CA ARG A 71 7.95 -4.91 -10.25
C ARG A 71 7.56 -3.44 -10.47
N ALA A 72 6.41 -3.17 -11.09
CA ALA A 72 5.87 -1.82 -11.27
C ALA A 72 5.24 -1.28 -9.97
N LEU A 73 4.99 -2.15 -8.99
CA LEU A 73 4.49 -1.75 -7.68
C LEU A 73 5.60 -1.04 -6.89
N SER A 74 5.33 0.22 -6.56
CA SER A 74 6.21 1.03 -5.72
C SER A 74 6.29 0.45 -4.30
N LEU A 75 7.32 0.84 -3.55
CA LEU A 75 7.43 0.47 -2.14
C LEU A 75 6.23 0.95 -1.33
N LEU A 76 5.80 2.18 -1.57
CA LEU A 76 4.69 2.78 -0.85
C LEU A 76 3.36 2.12 -1.21
N GLY A 77 3.09 1.89 -2.50
CA GLY A 77 1.91 1.16 -2.95
C GLY A 77 1.85 -0.26 -2.38
N ALA A 78 2.97 -0.99 -2.37
CA ALA A 78 3.04 -2.31 -1.76
C ALA A 78 2.78 -2.28 -0.24
N LYS A 79 3.34 -1.29 0.47
CA LYS A 79 3.06 -1.10 1.90
C LYS A 79 1.59 -0.80 2.14
N THR A 80 0.98 0.09 1.37
CA THR A 80 -0.44 0.45 1.48
C THR A 80 -1.33 -0.77 1.35
N LEU A 81 -1.05 -1.66 0.38
CA LEU A 81 -1.81 -2.90 0.22
C LEU A 81 -1.61 -3.85 1.41
N VAL A 82 -0.39 -4.01 1.91
CA VAL A 82 -0.12 -4.85 3.09
C VAL A 82 -0.82 -4.31 4.34
N ASP A 83 -0.75 -3.01 4.59
CA ASP A 83 -1.46 -2.38 5.71
C ASP A 83 -2.97 -2.63 5.62
N GLU A 84 -3.53 -2.55 4.41
CA GLU A 84 -4.96 -2.78 4.16
C GLU A 84 -5.37 -4.25 4.32
N VAL A 85 -4.50 -5.20 3.95
CA VAL A 85 -4.68 -6.62 4.25
C VAL A 85 -4.73 -6.86 5.76
N VAL A 86 -3.82 -6.24 6.52
CA VAL A 86 -3.79 -6.36 7.99
C VAL A 86 -4.98 -5.67 8.65
N ALA A 87 -5.47 -4.57 8.09
CA ALA A 87 -6.60 -3.84 8.67
C ALA A 87 -7.96 -4.52 8.45
N ARG A 88 -8.09 -5.37 7.42
CA ARG A 88 -9.35 -6.01 7.01
C ARG A 88 -9.47 -7.48 7.39
N GLY A 89 -8.36 -8.18 7.65
CA GLY A 89 -8.29 -9.59 8.04
C GLY A 89 -7.86 -9.78 9.48
#